data_AF-A0A7X7HRS0-F1
#
_entry.id   AF-A0A7X7HRS0-F1
#
_cell.length_a   1.000
_cell.length_b   1.000
_cell.length_c   1.000
_cell.angle_alpha   90.00
_cell.angle_beta   90.00
_cell.angle_gamma   90.00
#
_symmetry.space_group_name_H-M   'P 1'
#
loop_
_entity.id
_entity.type
_entity.pdbx_description
1 polymer ?
#
loop_
_entity_poly.entity_id
_entity_poly.type
_entity_poly.pdbx_seq_one_letter_code
_entity_poly.pdbx_strand_id
1 'polypeptide(L)'
;MPAPTRYERDLRFPPDCEGRAGRRQRSPGARPLNQGGPDPGGSVDDRTRLNGTAFETEGLADWRYLRGSIHARFSTGDFVSGLRLVEAITEAAEEANHHPDVDLRYPHVDVRLTSHDVGFVTQRDVRLARRISEVAAAQGAAPEPSSLSVLELGLDTSDHERIKPFWAAVLGLSLEHGEDDEIVDPTGLLPAIWFQSTEPHDEPRQRFHLDLTVPPELVEPRIAAALAAGGTLVTDEHAPRFWVLADPDGNKICLCTWQGRP
;
A
#
# COMPACT_ATOMS: atom_id res chain seq x y z
N MET A 1 -28.60 -15.86 32.49
CA MET A 1 -27.64 -15.20 31.58
C MET A 1 -27.84 -13.70 31.74
N PRO A 2 -26.92 -12.97 32.37
CA PRO A 2 -27.10 -11.52 32.52
C PRO A 2 -26.94 -10.86 31.14
N ALA A 3 -27.78 -9.86 30.87
CA ALA A 3 -27.72 -9.10 29.63
C ALA A 3 -26.40 -8.30 29.58
N PRO A 4 -25.75 -8.18 28.40
CA PRO A 4 -24.50 -7.45 28.27
C PRO A 4 -24.69 -5.97 28.61
N THR A 5 -23.66 -5.36 29.17
CA THR A 5 -23.69 -3.97 29.63
C THR A 5 -23.63 -3.00 28.45
N ARG A 6 -24.10 -1.76 28.65
CA ARG A 6 -24.19 -0.70 27.63
C ARG A 6 -22.86 -0.37 26.93
N TYR A 7 -21.73 -0.80 27.48
CA TYR A 7 -20.38 -0.60 26.93
C TYR A 7 -19.98 -1.64 25.86
N GLU A 8 -20.70 -2.77 25.74
CA GLU A 8 -20.41 -3.84 24.77
C GLU A 8 -21.18 -3.69 23.45
N ARG A 9 -21.90 -2.57 23.25
CA ARG A 9 -22.63 -2.29 21.99
C ARG A 9 -21.88 -1.36 21.03
N ASP A 10 -20.91 -0.58 21.50
CA ASP A 10 -20.31 0.53 20.72
C ASP A 10 -18.88 0.26 20.21
N LEU A 11 -18.41 -0.99 20.24
CA LEU A 11 -17.14 -1.43 19.63
C LEU A 11 -17.33 -2.59 18.65
N ARG A 12 -18.46 -2.62 17.94
CA ARG A 12 -18.58 -3.47 16.76
C ARG A 12 -17.97 -2.69 15.60
N PHE A 13 -16.76 -3.07 15.20
CA PHE A 13 -16.38 -2.91 13.80
C PHE A 13 -17.52 -3.49 12.94
N PRO A 14 -17.88 -2.87 11.79
CA PRO A 14 -18.84 -3.46 10.88
C PRO A 14 -18.48 -4.94 10.63
N PRO A 15 -19.45 -5.87 10.57
CA PRO A 15 -19.17 -7.29 10.33
C PRO A 15 -18.39 -7.54 9.03
N ASP A 16 -18.32 -6.54 8.15
CA ASP A 16 -17.63 -6.58 6.86
C ASP A 16 -16.13 -6.23 6.91
N CYS A 17 -15.56 -5.97 8.10
CA CYS A 17 -14.10 -5.91 8.27
C CYS A 17 -13.43 -7.29 8.13
N GLU A 18 -14.20 -8.37 7.89
CA GLU A 18 -13.68 -9.68 7.47
C GLU A 18 -13.10 -9.62 6.04
N GLY A 19 -11.86 -9.15 5.96
CA GLY A 19 -10.75 -9.69 5.18
C GLY A 19 -11.01 -10.20 3.76
N ARG A 20 -10.24 -9.64 2.81
CA ARG A 20 -9.88 -10.17 1.48
C ARG A 20 -9.45 -11.66 1.43
N ALA A 21 -9.43 -12.39 2.54
CA ALA A 21 -9.00 -13.79 2.62
C ALA A 21 -9.96 -14.83 2.00
N GLY A 22 -11.14 -14.44 1.47
CA GLY A 22 -12.19 -15.44 1.16
C GLY A 22 -13.01 -15.31 -0.13
N ARG A 23 -12.87 -14.27 -0.97
CA ARG A 23 -13.75 -14.14 -2.15
C ARG A 23 -13.29 -15.05 -3.30
N ARG A 24 -13.94 -16.20 -3.44
CA ARG A 24 -13.91 -17.02 -4.66
C ARG A 24 -14.51 -16.22 -5.82
N GLN A 25 -13.68 -15.78 -6.76
CA GLN A 25 -14.16 -15.24 -8.02
C GLN A 25 -14.77 -16.38 -8.86
N ARG A 26 -16.00 -16.20 -9.34
CA ARG A 26 -16.62 -17.07 -10.35
C ARG A 26 -16.26 -16.53 -11.73
N SER A 27 -15.49 -17.28 -12.51
CA SER A 27 -15.25 -16.98 -13.92
C SER A 27 -16.51 -17.21 -14.77
N PRO A 28 -16.85 -16.34 -15.74
CA PRO A 28 -17.82 -16.68 -16.79
C PRO A 28 -17.18 -17.66 -17.78
N GLY A 29 -17.97 -18.62 -18.26
CA GLY A 29 -17.51 -19.84 -18.91
C GLY A 29 -16.73 -19.64 -20.23
N ALA A 30 -15.58 -20.31 -20.31
CA ALA A 30 -14.84 -20.53 -21.55
C ALA A 30 -15.27 -21.87 -22.19
N ARG A 31 -15.49 -21.85 -23.51
CA ARG A 31 -15.74 -23.03 -24.35
C ARG A 31 -14.48 -23.90 -24.48
N PRO A 32 -14.61 -25.23 -24.69
CA PRO A 32 -13.45 -26.12 -24.65
C PRO A 32 -12.64 -26.02 -25.93
N LEU A 33 -11.31 -25.91 -25.80
CA LEU A 33 -10.38 -26.17 -26.89
C LEU A 33 -9.46 -27.34 -26.55
N ASN A 34 -9.55 -28.31 -27.46
CA ASN A 34 -8.80 -29.51 -27.77
C ASN A 34 -7.52 -29.88 -26.98
N GLN A 35 -7.41 -31.19 -26.68
CA GLN A 35 -6.26 -31.82 -26.04
C GLN A 35 -5.08 -31.96 -27.02
N GLY A 36 -3.93 -31.37 -26.67
CA GLY A 36 -2.62 -31.63 -27.27
C GLY A 36 -1.62 -31.95 -26.16
N GLY A 37 -0.80 -33.00 -26.34
CA GLY A 37 0.12 -33.54 -25.33
C GLY A 37 1.28 -32.61 -24.92
N PRO A 38 2.03 -32.95 -23.85
CA PRO A 38 2.95 -32.03 -23.20
C PRO A 38 4.28 -31.86 -23.94
N ASP A 39 4.75 -30.62 -24.01
CA ASP A 39 6.06 -30.18 -24.50
C ASP A 39 7.08 -30.15 -23.32
N PRO A 40 8.29 -30.73 -23.42
CA PRO A 40 9.18 -30.94 -22.28
C PRO A 40 10.14 -29.76 -22.03
N GLY A 41 9.59 -28.55 -21.89
CA GLY A 41 10.35 -27.31 -21.69
C GLY A 41 9.53 -26.24 -21.00
N GLY A 42 9.00 -26.53 -19.82
CA GLY A 42 8.13 -25.62 -19.08
C GLY A 42 8.87 -24.39 -18.55
N SER A 43 8.81 -23.28 -19.30
CA SER A 43 9.01 -21.95 -18.73
C SER A 43 7.96 -21.76 -17.64
N VAL A 44 8.35 -21.86 -16.36
CA VAL A 44 7.49 -21.51 -15.23
C VAL A 44 7.08 -20.06 -15.43
N ASP A 45 5.77 -19.79 -15.51
CA ASP A 45 5.24 -18.43 -15.59
C ASP A 45 5.61 -17.69 -14.30
N ASP A 46 6.68 -16.89 -14.39
CA ASP A 46 7.24 -16.14 -13.28
C ASP A 46 6.44 -14.87 -12.96
N ARG A 47 5.35 -14.61 -13.68
CA ARG A 47 4.37 -13.55 -13.40
C ARG A 47 3.23 -14.02 -12.48
N THR A 48 3.23 -15.29 -12.09
CA THR A 48 2.21 -15.85 -11.20
C THR A 48 2.19 -15.11 -9.86
N ARG A 49 1.02 -14.61 -9.46
CA ARG A 49 0.81 -13.92 -8.18
C ARG A 49 0.92 -14.89 -7.01
N LEU A 50 1.69 -14.53 -6.00
CA LEU A 50 1.78 -15.22 -4.72
C LEU A 50 1.01 -14.42 -3.67
N ASN A 51 0.08 -15.07 -2.97
CA ASN A 51 -0.55 -14.51 -1.78
C ASN A 51 0.28 -14.82 -0.52
N GLY A 52 -0.12 -14.28 0.63
CA GLY A 52 0.60 -14.45 1.89
C GLY A 52 0.82 -15.91 2.29
N THR A 53 -0.21 -16.76 2.16
CA THR A 53 -0.09 -18.19 2.49
C THR A 53 0.89 -18.91 1.56
N ALA A 54 0.87 -18.63 0.26
CA ALA A 54 1.83 -19.20 -0.68
C ALA A 54 3.26 -18.72 -0.37
N PHE A 55 3.44 -17.43 -0.11
CA PHE A 55 4.72 -16.86 0.29
C PHE A 55 5.27 -17.49 1.58
N GLU A 56 4.43 -17.73 2.59
CA GLU A 56 4.87 -18.37 3.84
C GLU A 56 5.51 -19.75 3.61
N THR A 57 5.08 -20.48 2.57
CA THR A 57 5.69 -21.78 2.23
C THR A 57 7.10 -21.68 1.67
N GLU A 58 7.54 -20.49 1.23
CA GLU A 58 8.90 -20.24 0.73
C GLU A 58 9.96 -20.17 1.84
N GLY A 59 9.54 -20.08 3.11
CA GLY A 59 10.46 -20.21 4.26
C GLY A 59 11.42 -19.04 4.47
N LEU A 60 11.09 -17.84 3.99
CA LEU A 60 11.93 -16.64 4.14
C LEU A 60 11.72 -15.97 5.51
N ALA A 61 12.45 -16.45 6.53
CA ALA A 61 12.29 -16.01 7.91
C ALA A 61 12.54 -14.51 8.16
N ASP A 62 13.38 -13.87 7.33
CA ASP A 62 13.74 -12.45 7.45
C ASP A 62 12.65 -11.51 6.89
N TRP A 63 11.73 -12.06 6.10
CA TRP A 63 10.79 -11.30 5.27
C TRP A 63 9.35 -11.44 5.77
N ARG A 64 8.55 -10.38 5.61
CA ARG A 64 7.12 -10.39 5.93
C ARG A 64 6.31 -10.00 4.71
N TYR A 65 5.29 -10.79 4.39
CA TYR A 65 4.28 -10.43 3.41
C TYR A 65 3.34 -9.40 4.03
N LEU A 66 3.38 -8.17 3.54
CA LEU A 66 2.56 -7.06 4.02
C LEU A 66 1.96 -6.38 2.78
N ARG A 67 0.62 -6.32 2.69
CA ARG A 67 -0.10 -5.52 1.67
C ARG A 67 0.39 -5.75 0.23
N GLY A 68 0.41 -7.00 -0.23
CA GLY A 68 0.74 -7.33 -1.62
C GLY A 68 2.22 -7.21 -1.99
N SER A 69 3.10 -6.99 -1.01
CA SER A 69 4.55 -6.87 -1.15
C SER A 69 5.25 -7.68 -0.06
N ILE A 70 6.54 -7.93 -0.20
CA ILE A 70 7.37 -8.51 0.87
C ILE A 70 8.38 -7.48 1.37
N HIS A 71 8.55 -7.45 2.68
CA HIS A 71 9.37 -6.45 3.37
C HIS A 71 10.41 -7.12 4.26
N ALA A 72 11.60 -6.54 4.32
CA ALA A 72 12.64 -6.87 5.30
C ALA A 72 13.26 -5.58 5.85
N ARG A 73 13.67 -5.63 7.13
CA ARG A 73 14.55 -4.63 7.74
C ARG A 73 15.82 -5.33 8.16
N PHE A 74 16.96 -4.74 7.82
CA PHE A 74 18.29 -5.21 8.25
C PHE A 74 18.95 -4.14 9.12
N SER A 75 19.29 -4.51 10.35
CA SER A 75 20.03 -3.67 11.30
C SER A 75 21.49 -3.58 10.86
N THR A 76 21.95 -2.37 10.56
CA THR A 76 23.31 -2.10 10.09
C THR A 76 24.13 -1.30 11.10
N GLY A 77 23.46 -0.66 12.07
CA GLY A 77 24.07 0.07 13.20
C GLY A 77 24.66 1.43 12.83
N ASP A 78 25.26 1.55 11.65
CA ASP A 78 25.81 2.78 11.11
C ASP A 78 25.54 2.94 9.61
N PHE A 79 25.65 4.18 9.14
CA PHE A 79 25.31 4.55 7.77
C PHE A 79 26.27 3.98 6.71
N VAL A 80 27.55 3.77 7.05
CA VAL A 80 28.54 3.22 6.11
C VAL A 80 28.30 1.73 5.90
N SER A 81 28.02 1.00 6.98
CA SER A 81 27.60 -0.40 6.92
C SER A 81 26.28 -0.54 6.16
N GLY A 82 25.35 0.40 6.34
CA GLY A 82 24.12 0.48 5.54
C GLY A 82 24.38 0.67 4.06
N LEU A 83 25.23 1.62 3.67
CA LEU A 83 25.58 1.86 2.27
C LEU A 83 26.20 0.61 1.60
N ARG A 84 27.11 -0.09 2.28
CA ARG A 84 27.71 -1.34 1.76
C ARG A 84 26.67 -2.45 1.52
N LEU A 85 25.65 -2.51 2.37
CA LEU A 85 24.55 -3.44 2.17
C LEU A 85 23.72 -3.04 0.95
N VAL A 86 23.42 -1.74 0.79
CA VAL A 86 22.69 -1.22 -0.38
C VAL A 86 23.45 -1.49 -1.69
N GLU A 87 24.77 -1.32 -1.71
CA GLU A 87 25.62 -1.65 -2.87
C GLU A 87 25.48 -3.13 -3.26
N ALA A 88 25.57 -4.04 -2.29
CA ALA A 88 25.42 -5.48 -2.54
C ALA A 88 24.00 -5.87 -2.97
N ILE A 89 22.97 -5.23 -2.42
CA ILE A 89 21.57 -5.41 -2.85
C ILE A 89 21.41 -4.94 -4.30
N THR A 90 22.04 -3.83 -4.67
CA THR A 90 22.00 -3.28 -6.03
C THR A 90 22.61 -4.24 -7.03
N GLU A 91 23.79 -4.81 -6.73
CA GLU A 91 24.40 -5.85 -7.58
C GLU A 91 23.47 -7.06 -7.77
N ALA A 92 22.87 -7.56 -6.68
CA ALA A 92 21.92 -8.67 -6.75
C ALA A 92 20.66 -8.34 -7.57
N ALA A 93 20.16 -7.10 -7.49
CA ALA A 93 19.02 -6.63 -8.25
C ALA A 93 19.32 -6.52 -9.75
N GLU A 94 20.49 -5.97 -10.11
CA GLU A 94 20.95 -5.88 -11.50
C GLU A 94 21.16 -7.27 -12.12
N GLU A 95 21.77 -8.20 -11.39
CA GLU A 95 21.91 -9.60 -11.81
C GLU A 95 20.55 -10.27 -12.06
N ALA A 96 19.55 -9.93 -11.24
CA ALA A 96 18.19 -10.46 -11.36
C ALA A 96 17.34 -9.76 -12.43
N ASN A 97 17.77 -8.60 -12.94
CA ASN A 97 16.94 -7.66 -13.70
C ASN A 97 15.56 -7.46 -13.04
N HIS A 98 15.58 -7.29 -11.73
CA HIS A 98 14.41 -7.10 -10.88
C HIS A 98 14.82 -6.25 -9.69
N HIS A 99 14.14 -5.14 -9.44
CA HIS A 99 14.65 -4.09 -8.56
C HIS A 99 13.77 -3.93 -7.31
N PRO A 100 14.36 -3.90 -6.10
CA PRO A 100 13.65 -3.54 -4.89
C PRO A 100 13.54 -2.03 -4.72
N ASP A 101 12.59 -1.59 -3.89
CA ASP A 101 12.71 -0.30 -3.21
C ASP A 101 13.58 -0.46 -1.97
N VAL A 102 14.50 0.48 -1.78
CA VAL A 102 15.48 0.45 -0.68
C VAL A 102 15.49 1.80 0.04
N ASP A 103 15.23 1.79 1.35
CA ASP A 103 15.31 2.96 2.22
C ASP A 103 16.50 2.80 3.18
N LEU A 104 17.54 3.61 2.99
CA LEU A 104 18.74 3.64 3.83
C LEU A 104 18.57 4.68 4.94
N ARG A 105 18.42 4.19 6.18
CA ARG A 105 18.36 5.02 7.38
C ARG A 105 19.60 4.78 8.25
N TYR A 106 19.85 5.69 9.19
CA TYR A 106 21.06 5.67 10.01
C TYR A 106 21.38 4.29 10.64
N PRO A 107 20.43 3.56 11.27
CA PRO A 107 20.75 2.28 11.89
C PRO A 107 20.29 1.06 11.08
N HIS A 108 19.62 1.22 9.93
CA HIS A 108 19.03 0.10 9.20
C HIS A 108 18.79 0.38 7.72
N VAL A 109 18.64 -0.70 6.96
CA VAL A 109 18.16 -0.70 5.58
C VAL A 109 16.81 -1.42 5.54
N ASP A 110 15.79 -0.73 5.04
CA ASP A 110 14.50 -1.32 4.73
C ASP A 110 14.43 -1.68 3.25
N VAL A 111 13.92 -2.86 2.95
CA VAL A 111 13.80 -3.39 1.59
C VAL A 111 12.36 -3.82 1.35
N ARG A 112 11.79 -3.38 0.23
CA ARG A 112 10.46 -3.80 -0.26
C ARG A 112 10.60 -4.40 -1.65
N LEU A 113 9.94 -5.54 -1.88
CA LEU A 113 9.88 -6.22 -3.17
C LEU A 113 8.44 -6.45 -3.61
N THR A 114 8.19 -6.08 -4.86
CA THR A 114 6.96 -6.34 -5.61
C THR A 114 7.32 -6.41 -7.10
N SER A 115 6.68 -7.30 -7.86
CA SER A 115 6.79 -7.27 -9.32
C SER A 115 5.93 -6.14 -9.88
N HIS A 116 6.52 -4.98 -10.19
CA HIS A 116 5.80 -3.77 -10.60
C HIS A 116 4.89 -3.97 -11.82
N ASP A 117 5.31 -4.81 -12.78
CA ASP A 117 4.56 -5.15 -13.98
C ASP A 117 3.38 -6.12 -13.74
N VAL A 118 3.27 -6.66 -12.53
CA VAL A 118 2.17 -7.53 -12.06
C VAL A 118 1.35 -6.86 -10.97
N GLY A 119 1.96 -5.95 -10.20
CA GLY A 119 1.38 -5.27 -9.04
C GLY A 119 1.33 -6.12 -7.76
N PHE A 120 1.96 -7.30 -7.76
CA PHE A 120 1.93 -8.26 -6.65
C PHE A 120 3.26 -9.00 -6.54
N VAL A 121 3.45 -9.71 -5.42
CA VAL A 121 4.57 -10.64 -5.22
C VAL A 121 4.51 -11.77 -6.23
N THR A 122 5.63 -12.09 -6.84
CA THR A 122 5.84 -13.25 -7.70
C THR A 122 7.07 -14.05 -7.26
N GLN A 123 7.41 -15.12 -7.99
CA GLN A 123 8.65 -15.85 -7.75
C GLN A 123 9.91 -15.01 -8.00
N ARG A 124 9.82 -13.92 -8.79
CA ARG A 124 10.95 -12.99 -8.99
C ARG A 124 11.35 -12.33 -7.67
N ASP A 125 10.35 -11.85 -6.93
CA ASP A 125 10.52 -11.23 -5.62
C ASP A 125 11.12 -12.23 -4.62
N VAL A 126 10.61 -13.46 -4.58
CA VAL A 126 11.10 -14.50 -3.67
C VAL A 126 12.58 -14.85 -3.95
N ARG A 127 12.97 -14.96 -5.22
CA ARG A 127 14.37 -15.26 -5.58
C ARG A 127 15.31 -14.15 -5.14
N LEU A 128 14.94 -12.89 -5.40
CA LEU A 128 15.75 -11.75 -5.01
C LEU A 128 15.78 -11.57 -3.49
N ALA A 129 14.66 -11.75 -2.79
CA ALA A 129 14.60 -11.72 -1.33
C ALA A 129 15.57 -12.72 -0.69
N ARG A 130 15.66 -13.94 -1.22
CA ARG A 130 16.61 -14.95 -0.76
C ARG A 130 18.05 -14.48 -0.95
N ARG A 131 18.38 -13.93 -2.12
CA ARG A 131 19.71 -13.40 -2.41
C ARG A 131 20.08 -12.24 -1.49
N ILE A 132 19.12 -11.35 -1.21
CA ILE A 132 19.30 -10.23 -0.29
C ILE A 132 19.58 -10.72 1.14
N SER A 133 18.83 -11.71 1.63
CA SER A 133 19.10 -12.34 2.93
C SER A 133 20.51 -12.93 3.02
N GLU A 134 21.00 -13.58 1.96
CA GLU A 134 22.38 -14.12 1.92
C GLU A 134 23.44 -13.02 2.03
N VAL A 135 23.32 -11.93 1.27
CA VAL A 135 24.31 -10.84 1.30
C VAL A 135 24.23 -10.07 2.62
N ALA A 136 23.05 -9.87 3.18
CA ALA A 136 22.87 -9.24 4.50
C ALA A 136 23.55 -10.09 5.60
N ALA A 137 23.32 -11.41 5.60
CA ALA A 137 23.95 -12.32 6.54
C ALA A 137 25.48 -12.33 6.39
N ALA A 138 26.01 -12.32 5.17
CA ALA A 138 27.45 -12.27 4.91
C ALA A 138 28.11 -10.98 5.42
N GLN A 139 27.37 -9.88 5.48
CA GLN A 139 27.83 -8.60 6.03
C GLN A 139 27.50 -8.43 7.53
N GLY A 140 26.87 -9.41 8.16
CA GLY A 140 26.50 -9.36 9.58
C GLY A 140 25.32 -8.42 9.89
N ALA A 141 24.54 -8.03 8.89
CA ALA A 141 23.35 -7.21 9.07
C ALA A 141 22.19 -8.08 9.56
N ALA A 142 21.78 -7.90 10.81
CA ALA A 142 20.78 -8.76 11.45
C ALA A 142 19.36 -8.40 10.98
N PRO A 143 18.50 -9.37 10.62
CA PRO A 143 17.12 -9.09 10.24
C PRO A 143 16.26 -8.72 11.46
N GLU A 144 15.37 -7.74 11.30
CA GLU A 144 14.46 -7.25 12.34
C GLU A 144 12.98 -7.34 11.93
N PRO A 145 12.45 -8.54 11.62
CA PRO A 145 11.12 -8.65 11.02
C PRO A 145 9.95 -8.27 11.93
N SER A 146 10.18 -8.19 13.25
CA SER A 146 9.19 -7.73 14.24
C SER A 146 9.04 -6.21 14.29
N SER A 147 9.91 -5.47 13.59
CA SER A 147 9.89 -4.00 13.55
C SER A 147 9.13 -3.42 12.34
N LEU A 148 8.55 -4.31 11.52
CA LEU A 148 7.82 -3.97 10.31
C LEU A 148 6.33 -3.81 10.59
N SER A 149 5.74 -2.76 10.03
CA SER A 149 4.30 -2.56 9.99
C SER A 149 3.94 -1.74 8.76
N VAL A 150 2.74 -1.98 8.22
CA VAL A 150 2.15 -1.17 7.14
C VAL A 150 0.78 -0.71 7.61
N LEU A 151 0.49 0.57 7.42
CA LEU A 151 -0.79 1.18 7.73
C LEU A 151 -1.59 1.40 6.45
N GLU A 152 -2.88 1.12 6.51
CA GLU A 152 -3.86 1.50 5.49
C GLU A 152 -4.99 2.29 6.15
N LEU A 153 -5.69 3.09 5.34
CA LEU A 153 -6.87 3.83 5.75
C LEU A 153 -8.09 3.22 5.06
N GLY A 154 -9.04 2.72 5.85
CA GLY A 154 -10.36 2.33 5.35
C GLY A 154 -11.30 3.52 5.37
N LEU A 155 -11.92 3.81 4.23
CA LEU A 155 -12.93 4.84 4.10
C LEU A 155 -14.27 4.21 3.71
N ASP A 156 -15.25 4.32 4.60
CA ASP A 156 -16.60 3.83 4.36
C ASP A 156 -17.31 4.69 3.30
N THR A 157 -17.90 4.04 2.29
CA THR A 157 -18.71 4.71 1.27
C THR A 157 -19.70 3.75 0.63
N SER A 158 -20.86 4.27 0.22
CA SER A 158 -21.80 3.52 -0.61
C SER A 158 -21.49 3.61 -2.11
N ASP A 159 -20.60 4.51 -2.53
CA ASP A 159 -20.26 4.74 -3.93
C ASP A 159 -18.79 5.16 -4.09
N HIS A 160 -17.90 4.17 -4.10
CA HIS A 160 -16.46 4.43 -4.22
C HIS A 160 -16.07 5.04 -5.58
N GLU A 161 -16.81 4.78 -6.65
CA GLU A 161 -16.54 5.34 -7.98
C GLU A 161 -16.74 6.86 -7.98
N ARG A 162 -17.67 7.34 -7.14
CA ARG A 162 -17.96 8.76 -6.97
C ARG A 162 -16.85 9.50 -6.20
N ILE A 163 -16.28 8.90 -5.15
CA ILE A 163 -15.31 9.59 -4.29
C ILE A 163 -13.84 9.30 -4.63
N LYS A 164 -13.54 8.14 -5.23
CA LYS A 164 -12.17 7.71 -5.57
C LYS A 164 -11.40 8.73 -6.42
N PRO A 165 -12.00 9.38 -7.45
CA PRO A 165 -11.30 10.40 -8.23
C PRO A 165 -10.84 11.60 -7.39
N PHE A 166 -11.64 12.03 -6.40
CA PHE A 166 -11.25 13.11 -5.49
C PHE A 166 -10.02 12.73 -4.67
N TRP A 167 -10.03 11.54 -4.08
CA TRP A 167 -8.92 11.05 -3.25
C TRP A 167 -7.64 10.88 -4.06
N ALA A 168 -7.73 10.36 -5.29
CA ALA A 168 -6.58 10.28 -6.18
C ALA A 168 -6.04 11.67 -6.53
N ALA A 169 -6.91 12.63 -6.85
CA ALA A 169 -6.51 14.00 -7.19
C ALA A 169 -5.85 14.74 -6.01
N VAL A 170 -6.45 14.69 -4.82
CA VAL A 170 -5.94 15.41 -3.64
C VAL A 170 -4.63 14.80 -3.13
N LEU A 171 -4.47 13.48 -3.17
CA LEU A 171 -3.20 12.78 -2.86
C LEU A 171 -2.19 12.86 -4.01
N GLY A 172 -2.64 13.23 -5.22
CA GLY A 172 -1.86 13.32 -6.45
C GLY A 172 -1.29 11.97 -6.87
N LEU A 173 -2.15 10.95 -6.80
CA LEU A 173 -1.88 9.58 -7.20
C LEU A 173 -2.63 9.27 -8.50
N SER A 174 -2.12 8.27 -9.24
CA SER A 174 -2.79 7.73 -10.44
C SER A 174 -3.80 6.65 -10.03
N LEU A 175 -4.90 6.56 -10.78
CA LEU A 175 -5.89 5.48 -10.66
C LEU A 175 -5.47 4.18 -11.37
N GLU A 176 -4.31 4.16 -12.02
CA GLU A 176 -3.79 2.99 -12.76
C GLU A 176 -3.21 1.90 -11.84
N HIS A 177 -2.99 2.22 -10.56
CA HIS A 177 -2.42 1.30 -9.57
C HIS A 177 -3.44 0.91 -8.51
N GLY A 178 -3.32 -0.33 -8.01
CA GLY A 178 -4.22 -0.89 -7.01
C GLY A 178 -5.40 -1.64 -7.61
N GLU A 179 -6.24 -2.20 -6.76
CA GLU A 179 -7.51 -2.79 -7.16
C GLU A 179 -8.61 -1.72 -7.33
N ASP A 180 -9.75 -2.12 -7.90
CA ASP A 180 -10.86 -1.21 -8.19
C ASP A 180 -11.37 -0.47 -6.95
N ASP A 181 -11.26 -1.08 -5.76
CA ASP A 181 -11.72 -0.55 -4.48
C ASP A 181 -10.63 0.17 -3.66
N GLU A 182 -9.47 0.50 -4.23
CA GLU A 182 -8.41 1.19 -3.51
C GLU A 182 -7.59 2.15 -4.36
N ILE A 183 -6.85 3.03 -3.68
CA ILE A 183 -5.80 3.86 -4.26
C ILE A 183 -4.50 3.52 -3.53
N VAL A 184 -3.47 3.20 -4.32
CA VAL A 184 -2.15 2.84 -3.82
C VAL A 184 -1.13 3.81 -4.38
N ASP A 185 -0.26 4.31 -3.50
CA ASP A 185 0.96 4.99 -3.92
C ASP A 185 2.00 3.92 -4.32
N PRO A 186 2.37 3.81 -5.61
CA PRO A 186 3.32 2.80 -6.05
C PRO A 186 4.71 2.98 -5.44
N THR A 187 5.04 4.17 -4.93
CA THR A 187 6.32 4.46 -4.25
C THR A 187 6.32 4.05 -2.78
N GLY A 188 5.14 3.80 -2.19
CA GLY A 188 5.00 3.40 -0.79
C GLY A 188 5.19 4.53 0.23
N LEU A 189 5.19 5.80 -0.18
CA LEU A 189 5.33 6.94 0.73
C LEU A 189 4.03 7.27 1.46
N LEU A 190 2.89 7.14 0.78
CA LEU A 190 1.57 7.35 1.36
C LEU A 190 0.91 6.01 1.73
N PRO A 191 0.15 5.97 2.85
CA PRO A 191 -0.68 4.82 3.16
C PRO A 191 -1.74 4.63 2.06
N ALA A 192 -2.04 3.38 1.74
CA ALA A 192 -3.14 3.09 0.83
C ALA A 192 -4.48 3.53 1.44
N ILE A 193 -5.38 4.02 0.60
CA ILE A 193 -6.78 4.23 0.96
C ILE A 193 -7.60 3.16 0.26
N TRP A 194 -8.34 2.37 1.03
CA TRP A 194 -9.30 1.42 0.49
C TRP A 194 -10.72 1.86 0.85
N PHE A 195 -11.65 1.62 -0.07
CA PHE A 195 -13.03 2.05 0.06
C PHE A 195 -13.89 0.90 0.52
N GLN A 196 -14.31 0.95 1.78
CA GLN A 196 -15.18 -0.06 2.37
C GLN A 196 -16.62 0.19 1.91
N SER A 197 -17.18 -0.77 1.17
CA SER A 197 -18.58 -0.71 0.76
C SER A 197 -19.50 -0.73 1.98
N THR A 198 -20.42 0.22 2.04
CA THR A 198 -21.48 0.27 3.05
C THR A 198 -22.84 0.58 2.42
N GLU A 199 -23.92 0.34 3.15
CA GLU A 199 -25.22 0.91 2.79
C GLU A 199 -25.17 2.45 2.80
N PRO A 200 -25.99 3.14 1.98
CA PRO A 200 -26.08 4.60 2.02
C PRO A 200 -26.47 5.10 3.41
N HIS A 201 -25.75 6.08 3.91
CA HIS A 201 -25.99 6.71 5.21
C HIS A 201 -25.51 8.17 5.21
N ASP A 202 -25.99 8.95 6.18
CA ASP A 202 -25.52 10.33 6.36
C ASP A 202 -24.05 10.34 6.80
N GLU A 203 -23.26 11.34 6.35
CA GLU A 203 -21.87 11.51 6.80
C GLU A 203 -21.80 11.50 8.34
N PRO A 204 -21.14 10.51 8.96
CA PRO A 204 -20.91 10.54 10.38
C PRO A 204 -19.88 11.64 10.68
N ARG A 205 -19.96 12.28 11.84
CA ARG A 205 -18.96 13.26 12.25
C ARG A 205 -17.56 12.64 12.21
N GLN A 206 -16.72 13.13 11.31
CA GLN A 206 -15.32 12.75 11.22
C GLN A 206 -14.56 13.08 12.51
N ARG A 207 -13.95 12.07 13.14
CA ARG A 207 -13.28 12.18 14.46
C ARG A 207 -11.76 12.34 14.38
N PHE A 208 -11.16 11.97 13.25
CA PHE A 208 -9.76 12.20 12.93
C PHE A 208 -9.67 12.94 11.60
N HIS A 209 -8.74 13.87 11.45
CA HIS A 209 -8.50 14.55 10.18
C HIS A 209 -7.20 14.04 9.57
N LEU A 210 -7.16 13.98 8.24
CA LEU A 210 -5.97 13.64 7.48
C LEU A 210 -5.31 14.95 7.06
N ASP A 211 -4.03 15.12 7.39
CA ASP A 211 -3.24 16.30 7.01
C ASP A 211 -2.20 15.88 5.97
N LEU A 212 -2.41 16.28 4.71
CA LEU A 212 -1.44 16.07 3.64
C LEU A 212 -0.60 17.32 3.47
N THR A 213 0.68 17.26 3.82
CA THR A 213 1.60 18.39 3.60
C THR A 213 2.22 18.31 2.22
N VAL A 214 2.11 19.38 1.44
CA VAL A 214 2.67 19.49 0.09
C VAL A 214 3.59 20.72 -0.04
N PRO A 215 4.52 20.72 -1.02
CA PRO A 215 5.18 21.94 -1.46
C PRO A 215 4.16 23.02 -1.85
N PRO A 216 4.39 24.30 -1.51
CA PRO A 216 3.42 25.38 -1.79
C PRO A 216 2.96 25.47 -3.24
N GLU A 217 3.84 25.21 -4.20
CA GLU A 217 3.56 25.23 -5.64
C GLU A 217 2.58 24.13 -6.09
N LEU A 218 2.36 23.10 -5.27
CA LEU A 218 1.38 22.05 -5.55
C LEU A 218 -0.02 22.36 -4.99
N VAL A 219 -0.20 23.39 -4.16
CA VAL A 219 -1.50 23.67 -3.54
C VAL A 219 -2.58 23.95 -4.58
N GLU A 220 -2.39 24.96 -5.42
CA GLU A 220 -3.39 25.37 -6.41
C GLU A 220 -3.71 24.25 -7.42
N PRO A 221 -2.72 23.54 -8.01
CA PRO A 221 -3.00 22.39 -8.86
C PRO A 221 -3.79 21.27 -8.16
N ARG A 222 -3.47 20.97 -6.88
CA ARG A 222 -4.17 19.92 -6.12
C ARG A 222 -5.61 20.31 -5.80
N ILE A 223 -5.84 21.57 -5.39
CA ILE A 223 -7.21 22.07 -5.17
C ILE A 223 -8.00 22.01 -6.47
N ALA A 224 -7.46 22.54 -7.57
CA ALA A 224 -8.13 22.55 -8.86
C ALA A 224 -8.50 21.13 -9.34
N ALA A 225 -7.57 20.16 -9.21
CA ALA A 225 -7.83 18.77 -9.57
C ALA A 225 -8.90 18.13 -8.67
N ALA A 226 -8.84 18.36 -7.36
CA ALA A 226 -9.83 17.85 -6.42
C ALA A 226 -11.24 18.41 -6.69
N LEU A 227 -11.36 19.70 -7.02
CA LEU A 227 -12.63 20.33 -7.40
C LEU A 227 -13.16 19.77 -8.73
N ALA A 228 -12.28 19.58 -9.73
CA ALA A 228 -12.65 18.97 -11.00
C ALA A 228 -13.14 17.51 -10.83
N ALA A 229 -12.65 16.81 -9.81
CA ALA A 229 -13.08 15.47 -9.43
C ALA A 229 -14.37 15.45 -8.58
N GLY A 230 -15.09 16.57 -8.47
CA GLY A 230 -16.36 16.67 -7.74
C GLY A 230 -16.22 17.02 -6.26
N GLY A 231 -15.00 17.31 -5.79
CA GLY A 231 -14.76 17.78 -4.43
C GLY A 231 -15.23 19.21 -4.20
N THR A 232 -15.23 19.60 -2.94
CA THR A 232 -15.56 20.96 -2.49
C THR A 232 -14.44 21.55 -1.65
N LEU A 233 -14.10 22.82 -1.88
CA LEU A 233 -13.28 23.59 -0.95
C LEU A 233 -14.17 24.04 0.21
N VAL A 234 -13.98 23.42 1.38
CA VAL A 234 -14.79 23.68 2.57
C VAL A 234 -14.40 25.00 3.23
N THR A 235 -13.10 25.26 3.36
CA THR A 235 -12.57 26.54 3.87
C THR A 235 -11.12 26.75 3.45
N ASP A 236 -10.78 28.01 3.17
CA ASP A 236 -9.44 28.53 2.93
C ASP A 236 -9.02 29.59 3.97
N GLU A 237 -9.83 29.80 5.02
CA GLU A 237 -9.61 30.82 6.06
C GLU A 237 -8.23 30.71 6.74
N HIS A 238 -7.62 29.53 6.67
CA HIS A 238 -6.34 29.23 7.31
C HIS A 238 -5.15 29.23 6.35
N ALA A 239 -5.35 29.60 5.10
CA ALA A 239 -4.29 29.80 4.14
C ALA A 239 -3.25 30.83 4.66
N PRO A 240 -1.95 30.65 4.39
CA PRO A 240 -1.36 29.57 3.59
C PRO A 240 -1.04 28.29 4.39
N ARG A 241 -1.44 28.20 5.66
CA ARG A 241 -1.08 27.04 6.51
C ARG A 241 -1.77 25.78 6.07
N PHE A 242 -3.05 25.87 5.75
CA PHE A 242 -3.83 24.78 5.20
C PHE A 242 -5.18 25.23 4.60
N TRP A 243 -5.73 24.36 3.76
CA TRP A 243 -7.07 24.40 3.17
C TRP A 243 -7.79 23.11 3.55
N VAL A 244 -9.11 23.16 3.72
CA VAL A 244 -9.93 21.97 3.97
C VAL A 244 -10.74 21.67 2.72
N LEU A 245 -10.58 20.46 2.19
CA LEU A 245 -11.38 19.94 1.08
C LEU A 245 -12.28 18.81 1.57
N ALA A 246 -13.40 18.59 0.89
CA ALA A 246 -14.27 17.45 1.09
C ALA A 246 -14.53 16.71 -0.22
N ASP A 247 -14.62 15.39 -0.13
CA ASP A 247 -15.09 14.54 -1.22
C ASP A 247 -16.63 14.69 -1.41
N PRO A 248 -17.21 14.07 -2.45
CA PRO A 248 -18.66 14.14 -2.70
C PRO A 248 -19.58 13.55 -1.62
N ASP A 249 -19.05 12.74 -0.70
CA ASP A 249 -19.77 12.16 0.44
C ASP A 249 -19.56 13.00 1.73
N GLY A 250 -18.70 14.02 1.67
CA GLY A 250 -18.44 14.94 2.77
C GLY A 250 -17.24 14.57 3.64
N ASN A 251 -16.47 13.55 3.27
CA ASN A 251 -15.24 13.17 3.97
C ASN A 251 -14.14 14.22 3.72
N LYS A 252 -13.44 14.63 4.77
CA LYS A 252 -12.61 15.84 4.78
C LYS A 252 -11.12 15.50 4.89
N ILE A 253 -10.31 16.28 4.19
CA ILE A 253 -8.84 16.24 4.25
C ILE A 253 -8.29 17.68 4.27
N CYS A 254 -7.23 17.90 5.05
CA CYS A 254 -6.49 19.15 5.04
C CYS A 254 -5.33 19.05 4.05
N LEU A 255 -5.24 20.02 3.13
CA LEU A 255 -4.04 20.24 2.32
C LEU A 255 -3.20 21.29 3.04
N CYS A 256 -2.01 20.91 3.50
CA CYS A 256 -1.17 21.70 4.39
C CYS A 256 0.12 22.17 3.70
N THR A 257 0.68 23.28 4.16
CA THR A 257 2.06 23.68 3.83
C THR A 257 2.83 24.06 5.09
N TRP A 258 4.14 24.22 4.93
CA TRP A 258 5.01 24.81 5.97
C TRP A 258 4.78 26.32 6.12
N GLN A 259 4.18 27.00 5.14
CA GLN A 259 4.02 28.44 5.15
C GLN A 259 3.06 28.85 6.28
N GLY A 260 3.48 29.84 7.08
CA GLY A 260 2.70 30.31 8.22
C GLY A 260 2.73 29.38 9.44
N ARG A 261 3.58 28.34 9.44
CA ARG A 261 3.88 27.51 10.63
C ARG A 261 5.28 27.89 11.16
N PRO A 262 5.50 27.82 12.49
CA PRO A 262 6.80 28.12 13.10
C PRO A 262 7.90 27.14 12.68
#